data_AF-A0A9D6F5K2-F1
#
_entry.id   AF-A0A9D6F5K2-F1
#
_cell.length_a   1.000
_cell.length_b   1.000
_cell.length_c   1.000
_cell.angle_alpha   90.00
_cell.angle_beta   90.00
_cell.angle_gamma   90.00
#
_symmetry.space_group_name_H-M   'P 1'
#
loop_
_entity.id
_entity.type
_entity.pdbx_description
1 polymer ?
#
loop_
_entity_poly.entity_id
_entity_poly.type
_entity_poly.pdbx_seq_one_letter_code
_entity_poly.pdbx_strand_id
1 'polypeptide(L)'
;MSITIGCPECLARIEVLDEHVGRSGQCPKCQHVFVIPSATQPAPVLRAGETPTITLPPADPWEKPREESEPRPRHERTKTSSSRRQSQKPRQPSGPLWPWVVGILVAFVFLGLMCSSVSVLIFWRKPASTPGNAGGGVLVGRLDGNRAVLQDGVFQIRTELTPNDLIDPDDGQRRCRCKRFEIQLRGDRTYVVEQDSNHFDCLVRIEEPNGLFLNEAGVVGARNARMEFIPPRHGAFVVFATCVDPATGPFTLTIRERDRPKPRVP
;
A
#
# COMPACT_ATOMS: atom_id res chain seq x y z
N MET A 1 17.81 26.39 24.48
CA MET A 1 18.48 25.73 23.34
C MET A 1 17.45 25.64 22.21
N SER A 2 17.82 25.18 21.02
CA SER A 2 16.85 24.94 19.94
C SER A 2 16.65 23.44 19.74
N ILE A 3 15.41 23.05 19.46
CA ILE A 3 15.02 21.71 19.05
C ILE A 3 14.59 21.73 17.59
N THR A 4 14.98 20.70 16.83
CA THR A 4 14.51 20.50 15.46
C THR A 4 13.33 19.55 15.46
N ILE A 5 12.20 20.00 14.93
CA ILE A 5 10.96 19.22 14.83
C ILE A 5 10.46 19.14 13.39
N GLY A 6 9.82 18.03 13.04
CA GLY A 6 9.17 17.84 11.73
C GLY A 6 7.71 18.27 11.76
N CYS A 7 7.25 19.02 10.76
CA CYS A 7 5.83 19.31 10.58
C CYS A 7 5.05 18.03 10.22
N PRO A 8 3.90 17.73 10.85
CA PRO A 8 3.15 16.50 10.58
C PRO A 8 2.51 16.42 9.18
N GLU A 9 2.22 17.56 8.55
CA GLU A 9 1.59 17.60 7.22
C GLU A 9 2.60 17.54 6.08
N CYS A 10 3.63 18.39 6.13
CA CYS A 10 4.55 18.57 4.99
C CYS A 10 5.97 18.05 5.27
N LEU A 11 6.23 17.49 6.46
CA LEU A 11 7.53 16.95 6.88
C LEU A 11 8.70 17.96 6.83
N ALA A 12 8.40 19.26 6.73
CA ALA A 12 9.41 20.30 6.80
C ALA A 12 10.08 20.32 8.18
N ARG A 13 11.41 20.38 8.21
CA ARG A 13 12.19 20.57 9.43
C ARG A 13 12.10 22.03 9.86
N ILE A 14 11.71 22.24 11.11
CA ILE A 14 11.56 23.56 11.72
C ILE A 14 12.41 23.56 12.99
N GLU A 15 13.28 24.56 13.12
CA GLU A 15 14.01 24.81 14.36
C GLU A 15 13.17 25.72 15.25
N VAL A 16 12.91 25.27 16.47
CA VAL A 16 12.14 26.04 17.44
C VAL A 16 12.90 26.09 18.75
N LEU A 17 12.87 27.23 19.43
CA LEU A 17 13.42 27.40 20.77
C LEU A 17 12.64 26.55 21.78
N ASP A 18 13.35 26.01 22.78
CA ASP A 18 12.77 25.16 23.83
C ASP A 18 11.60 25.83 24.59
N GLU A 19 11.59 27.17 24.65
CA GLU A 19 10.54 27.96 25.31
C GLU A 19 9.16 27.85 24.64
N HIS A 20 9.10 27.32 23.41
CA HIS A 20 7.86 27.12 22.67
C HIS A 20 7.32 25.68 22.76
N VAL A 21 7.98 24.80 23.51
CA VAL A 21 7.49 23.45 23.77
C VAL A 21 6.13 23.50 24.47
N GLY A 22 5.16 22.75 23.95
CA GLY A 22 3.78 22.73 24.45
C GLY A 22 2.89 23.90 23.99
N ARG A 23 3.43 24.86 23.21
CA ARG A 23 2.62 25.90 22.55
C ARG A 23 2.22 25.48 21.15
N SER A 24 1.15 26.07 20.62
CA SER A 24 0.77 25.94 19.21
C SER A 24 1.73 26.76 18.35
N GLY A 25 2.34 26.11 17.36
CA GLY A 25 3.18 26.72 16.34
C GLY A 25 2.58 26.52 14.95
N GLN A 26 2.89 27.42 14.03
CA GLN A 26 2.46 27.32 12.64
C GLN A 26 3.66 26.97 11.75
N CYS A 27 3.49 25.99 10.86
CA CYS A 27 4.53 25.62 9.91
C CYS A 27 4.75 26.73 8.87
N PRO A 28 5.99 27.20 8.62
CA PRO A 28 6.26 28.24 7.63
C PRO A 28 6.09 27.75 6.18
N LYS A 29 6.11 26.44 5.91
CA LYS A 29 5.94 25.89 4.55
C LYS A 29 4.49 25.66 4.15
N CYS A 30 3.66 25.13 5.06
CA CYS A 30 2.29 24.71 4.74
C CYS A 30 1.22 25.42 5.58
N GLN A 31 1.62 26.31 6.51
CA GLN A 31 0.71 27.04 7.39
C GLN A 31 -0.15 26.18 8.34
N HIS A 32 0.12 24.89 8.46
CA HIS A 32 -0.55 24.01 9.41
C HIS A 32 -0.18 24.36 10.85
N VAL A 33 -1.19 24.42 11.73
CA VAL A 33 -1.04 24.75 13.16
C VAL A 33 -1.01 23.45 13.97
N PHE A 34 0.08 23.22 14.72
CA PHE A 34 0.25 22.02 15.54
C PHE A 34 0.98 22.35 16.85
N VAL A 35 0.92 21.44 17.82
CA VAL A 35 1.55 21.64 19.14
C VAL A 35 2.97 21.05 19.11
N ILE A 36 3.95 21.81 19.58
CA ILE A 36 5.36 21.40 19.61
C ILE A 36 5.56 20.35 20.72
N PRO A 37 5.95 19.11 20.39
CA PRO A 37 6.10 18.04 21.38
C PRO A 37 7.32 18.26 22.28
N SER A 38 7.19 17.92 23.57
CA SER A 38 8.31 17.93 24.52
C SER A 38 9.08 16.61 24.44
N ALA A 39 10.39 16.68 24.19
CA ALA A 39 11.27 15.50 24.19
C ALA A 39 11.38 14.80 25.56
N THR A 40 10.85 15.40 26.63
CA THR A 40 10.92 14.89 28.00
C THR A 40 9.71 14.04 28.40
N GLN A 41 8.69 13.88 27.54
CA GLN A 41 7.59 12.97 27.86
C GLN A 41 7.97 11.53 27.47
N PRO A 42 8.11 10.59 28.43
CA PRO A 42 8.23 9.19 28.11
C PRO A 42 7.01 8.77 27.29
N ALA A 43 7.23 8.01 26.22
CA ALA A 43 6.18 7.54 25.34
C ALA A 43 4.98 7.03 26.16
N PRO A 44 3.76 7.53 25.91
CA PRO A 44 2.60 7.05 26.64
C PRO A 44 2.50 5.54 26.42
N VAL A 45 2.65 4.79 27.51
CA VAL A 45 2.42 3.35 27.53
C VAL A 45 0.95 3.17 27.17
N LEU A 46 0.69 2.83 25.91
CA LEU A 46 -0.63 2.45 25.42
C LEU A 46 -1.09 1.26 26.26
N ARG A 47 -1.96 1.53 27.25
CA ARG A 47 -2.70 0.48 27.92
C ARG A 47 -3.67 -0.09 26.90
N ALA A 48 -3.41 -1.33 26.49
CA ALA A 48 -4.37 -2.13 25.76
C ALA A 48 -5.61 -2.30 26.64
N GLY A 49 -6.68 -1.54 26.37
CA GLY A 49 -7.94 -1.68 27.10
C GLY A 49 -8.96 -0.56 26.99
N GLU A 50 -8.61 0.65 26.57
CA GLU A 50 -9.59 1.74 26.49
C GLU A 50 -9.86 2.12 25.03
N THR A 51 -10.97 1.59 24.50
CA THR A 51 -11.63 2.15 23.33
C THR A 51 -12.01 3.59 23.67
N PRO A 52 -11.52 4.61 22.93
CA PRO A 52 -12.01 5.96 23.13
C PRO A 52 -13.49 5.98 22.76
N THR A 53 -14.35 6.11 23.76
CA THR A 53 -15.75 6.46 23.57
C THR A 53 -15.77 7.83 22.90
N ILE A 54 -16.03 7.84 21.60
CA ILE A 54 -16.33 9.06 20.85
C ILE A 54 -17.65 9.56 21.40
N THR A 55 -17.59 10.49 22.35
CA THR A 55 -18.76 11.27 22.76
C THR A 55 -19.09 12.19 21.59
N LEU A 56 -20.04 11.76 20.76
CA LEU A 56 -20.60 12.62 19.71
C LEU A 56 -21.08 13.92 20.37
N PRO A 57 -20.67 15.10 19.87
CA PRO A 57 -21.24 16.36 20.33
C PRO A 57 -22.76 16.32 20.08
N PRO A 58 -23.57 16.90 20.98
CA PRO A 58 -25.01 16.96 20.79
C PRO A 58 -25.32 17.64 19.45
N ALA A 59 -26.14 16.98 18.64
CA ALA A 59 -26.56 17.50 17.35
C ALA A 59 -27.12 18.92 17.52
N ASP A 60 -26.61 19.85 16.70
CA ASP A 60 -27.08 21.23 16.65
C ASP A 60 -28.57 21.21 16.24
N PRO A 61 -29.50 21.73 17.07
CA PRO A 61 -30.93 21.76 16.77
C PRO A 61 -31.31 22.58 15.51
N TRP A 62 -30.36 23.28 14.88
CA TRP A 62 -30.64 24.19 13.77
C TRP A 62 -30.17 23.69 12.39
N GLU A 63 -29.68 22.47 12.26
CA GLU A 63 -29.23 21.94 10.97
C GLU A 63 -30.42 21.53 10.10
N LYS A 64 -30.81 22.41 9.18
CA LYS A 64 -31.93 22.19 8.25
C LYS A 64 -31.67 20.98 7.34
N PRO A 65 -32.67 20.10 7.12
CA PRO A 65 -32.55 18.97 6.21
C PRO A 65 -32.12 19.43 4.82
N ARG A 66 -31.00 18.88 4.35
CA ARG A 66 -30.47 19.13 3.00
C ARG A 66 -31.36 18.39 2.00
N GLU A 67 -32.16 19.15 1.25
CA GLU A 67 -33.02 18.64 0.18
C GLU A 67 -32.21 17.81 -0.83
N GLU A 68 -32.66 16.57 -0.96
CA GLU A 68 -32.17 15.57 -1.89
C GLU A 68 -32.56 15.96 -3.32
N SER A 69 -31.54 16.22 -4.15
CA SER A 69 -31.71 16.65 -5.53
C SER A 69 -32.32 15.53 -6.38
N GLU A 70 -33.51 15.79 -6.93
CA GLU A 70 -34.24 14.89 -7.83
C GLU A 70 -33.47 14.48 -9.10
N PRO A 71 -33.70 13.26 -9.61
CA PRO A 71 -33.14 12.80 -10.87
C PRO A 71 -33.89 13.37 -12.09
N ARG A 72 -33.13 13.90 -13.05
CA ARG A 72 -33.64 14.39 -14.36
C ARG A 72 -34.23 13.25 -15.20
N PRO A 73 -35.42 13.40 -15.82
CA PRO A 73 -35.96 12.43 -16.76
C PRO A 73 -35.33 12.57 -18.16
N ARG A 74 -34.98 11.43 -18.76
CA ARG A 74 -34.38 11.31 -20.09
C ARG A 74 -35.39 10.77 -21.10
N HIS A 75 -35.61 11.57 -22.15
CA HIS A 75 -36.05 11.26 -23.51
C HIS A 75 -37.45 10.68 -23.78
N GLU A 76 -38.26 11.51 -24.42
CA GLU A 76 -39.35 11.10 -25.30
C GLU A 76 -39.04 11.62 -26.73
N ARG A 77 -39.03 10.74 -27.73
CA ARG A 77 -38.97 11.14 -29.16
C ARG A 77 -39.97 10.31 -29.95
N THR A 78 -41.17 10.87 -30.06
CA THR A 78 -42.28 10.45 -30.91
C THR A 78 -42.00 10.79 -32.37
N LYS A 79 -42.23 9.84 -33.30
CA LYS A 79 -42.57 10.10 -34.71
C LYS A 79 -43.54 9.03 -35.26
N THR A 80 -44.81 9.42 -35.28
CA THR A 80 -45.84 9.31 -36.35
C THR A 80 -45.41 8.64 -37.68
N SER A 81 -46.05 7.55 -38.12
CA SER A 81 -47.35 7.36 -38.82
C SER A 81 -47.35 7.61 -40.34
N SER A 82 -47.56 6.55 -41.14
CA SER A 82 -47.97 6.52 -42.56
C SER A 82 -47.83 5.07 -43.08
N SER A 83 -48.64 4.44 -43.94
CA SER A 83 -50.01 4.56 -44.46
C SER A 83 -50.18 3.42 -45.49
N ARG A 84 -51.36 2.78 -45.50
CA ARG A 84 -52.05 2.07 -46.61
C ARG A 84 -51.50 0.77 -47.25
N ARG A 85 -52.25 -0.31 -46.93
CA ARG A 85 -52.98 -1.26 -47.80
C ARG A 85 -52.40 -1.54 -49.20
N GLN A 86 -52.03 -2.80 -49.43
CA GLN A 86 -52.60 -3.59 -50.53
C GLN A 86 -52.64 -5.09 -50.21
N SER A 87 -53.67 -5.74 -50.75
CA SER A 87 -54.17 -7.08 -50.48
C SER A 87 -53.70 -8.06 -51.57
N GLN A 88 -53.38 -9.32 -51.22
CA GLN A 88 -54.06 -10.57 -51.67
C GLN A 88 -53.23 -11.87 -51.44
N LYS A 89 -53.97 -12.92 -51.04
CA LYS A 89 -53.74 -14.37 -50.74
C LYS A 89 -53.03 -15.20 -51.85
N PRO A 90 -52.84 -16.55 -51.73
CA PRO A 90 -52.48 -17.45 -50.59
C PRO A 90 -51.46 -18.60 -50.96
N ARG A 91 -50.87 -19.28 -49.95
CA ARG A 91 -50.73 -20.77 -49.76
C ARG A 91 -49.46 -21.19 -49.00
N GLN A 92 -49.67 -22.04 -47.98
CA GLN A 92 -48.71 -22.80 -47.14
C GLN A 92 -48.02 -23.93 -47.95
N PRO A 93 -47.09 -24.77 -47.42
CA PRO A 93 -46.52 -24.87 -46.05
C PRO A 93 -44.99 -25.11 -45.96
N SER A 94 -44.36 -24.63 -44.89
CA SER A 94 -43.24 -25.31 -44.20
C SER A 94 -43.08 -24.68 -42.83
N GLY A 95 -43.31 -25.46 -41.77
CA GLY A 95 -43.32 -25.00 -40.38
C GLY A 95 -42.03 -24.24 -40.03
N PRO A 96 -42.11 -23.04 -39.43
CA PRO A 96 -40.96 -22.18 -39.25
C PRO A 96 -40.17 -22.61 -38.01
N LEU A 97 -38.89 -22.94 -38.22
CA LEU A 97 -37.82 -23.15 -37.21
C LEU A 97 -37.55 -21.94 -36.29
N TRP A 98 -38.31 -20.87 -36.45
CA TRP A 98 -38.10 -19.57 -35.83
C TRP A 98 -38.28 -19.52 -34.30
N PRO A 99 -39.14 -20.33 -33.64
CA PRO A 99 -39.23 -20.36 -32.18
C PRO A 99 -37.94 -20.86 -31.51
N TRP A 100 -37.23 -21.79 -32.15
CA TRP A 100 -35.97 -22.34 -31.63
C TRP A 100 -34.83 -21.32 -31.72
N VAL A 101 -34.76 -20.56 -32.82
CA VAL A 101 -33.70 -19.55 -32.99
C VAL A 101 -33.85 -18.42 -31.97
N VAL A 102 -35.07 -17.96 -31.70
CA VAL A 102 -35.33 -16.93 -30.69
C VAL A 102 -35.06 -17.47 -29.28
N GLY A 103 -35.47 -18.71 -28.98
CA GLY A 103 -35.19 -19.35 -27.69
C GLY A 103 -33.69 -19.53 -27.42
N ILE A 104 -32.92 -19.93 -28.43
CA ILE A 104 -31.46 -20.10 -28.32
C ILE A 104 -30.77 -18.74 -28.10
N LEU A 105 -31.18 -17.70 -28.83
CA LEU A 105 -30.60 -16.37 -28.67
C LEU A 105 -30.86 -15.78 -27.27
N VAL A 106 -32.07 -15.93 -26.76
CA VAL A 106 -32.42 -15.50 -25.39
C VAL A 106 -31.65 -16.31 -24.35
N ALA A 107 -31.49 -17.64 -24.55
CA ALA A 107 -30.71 -18.48 -23.65
C ALA A 107 -29.22 -18.11 -23.62
N PHE A 108 -28.61 -17.78 -24.77
CA PHE A 108 -27.21 -17.34 -24.82
C PHE A 108 -27.00 -15.97 -24.17
N VAL A 109 -27.94 -15.04 -24.33
CA VAL A 109 -27.87 -13.73 -23.64
C VAL A 109 -28.01 -13.91 -22.13
N PHE A 110 -28.93 -14.76 -21.67
CA PHE A 110 -29.10 -15.06 -20.25
C PHE A 110 -27.89 -15.79 -19.66
N LEU A 111 -27.33 -16.76 -20.39
CA LEU A 111 -26.12 -17.47 -19.98
C LEU A 111 -24.91 -16.53 -19.92
N GLY A 112 -24.76 -15.62 -20.88
CA GLY A 112 -23.73 -14.60 -20.87
C GLY A 112 -23.86 -13.64 -19.68
N LEU A 113 -25.08 -13.20 -19.34
CA LEU A 113 -25.36 -12.36 -18.18
C LEU A 113 -25.14 -13.09 -16.84
N MET A 114 -25.52 -14.37 -16.75
CA MET A 114 -25.25 -15.19 -15.57
C MET A 114 -23.77 -15.49 -15.42
N CYS A 115 -23.06 -15.81 -16.50
CA CYS A 115 -21.61 -16.00 -16.48
C CYS A 115 -20.86 -14.70 -16.18
N SER A 116 -21.35 -13.52 -16.62
CA SER A 116 -20.72 -12.24 -16.26
C SER A 116 -20.94 -11.89 -14.79
N SER A 117 -22.13 -12.16 -14.25
CA SER A 117 -22.44 -12.02 -12.82
C SER A 117 -21.57 -12.94 -11.95
N VAL A 118 -21.41 -14.21 -12.34
CA VAL A 118 -20.53 -15.16 -11.66
C VAL A 118 -19.06 -14.76 -11.82
N SER A 119 -18.65 -14.24 -12.98
CA SER A 119 -17.29 -13.75 -13.20
C SER A 119 -16.98 -12.54 -12.31
N VAL A 120 -17.92 -11.59 -12.15
CA VAL A 120 -17.76 -10.46 -11.22
C VAL A 120 -17.72 -10.96 -9.78
N LEU A 121 -18.54 -11.92 -9.38
CA LEU A 121 -18.51 -12.49 -8.03
C LEU A 121 -17.22 -13.28 -7.74
N ILE A 122 -16.65 -13.95 -8.74
CA ILE A 122 -15.36 -14.66 -8.61
C ILE A 122 -14.18 -13.68 -8.63
N PHE A 123 -14.22 -12.62 -9.44
CA PHE A 123 -13.17 -11.59 -9.49
C PHE A 123 -13.24 -10.58 -8.32
N TRP A 124 -14.41 -10.40 -7.69
CA TRP A 124 -14.60 -9.53 -6.51
C TRP A 124 -14.63 -10.28 -5.18
N ARG A 125 -14.74 -11.61 -5.18
CA ARG A 125 -14.17 -12.41 -4.08
C ARG A 125 -12.66 -12.30 -4.17
N LYS A 126 -12.14 -11.15 -3.72
CA LYS A 126 -10.77 -11.03 -3.25
C LYS A 126 -10.52 -12.28 -2.39
N PRO A 127 -9.57 -13.16 -2.74
CA PRO A 127 -9.12 -14.10 -1.75
C PRO A 127 -8.69 -13.25 -0.56
N ALA A 128 -9.26 -13.55 0.62
CA ALA A 128 -8.65 -13.09 1.85
C ALA A 128 -7.18 -13.42 1.70
N SER A 129 -6.32 -12.40 1.75
CA SER A 129 -4.88 -12.57 1.73
C SER A 129 -4.55 -13.49 2.89
N THR A 130 -4.43 -14.79 2.61
CA THR A 130 -3.89 -15.76 3.52
C THR A 130 -2.50 -15.27 3.88
N PRO A 131 -2.23 -14.92 5.15
CA PRO A 131 -0.87 -14.66 5.57
C PRO A 131 -0.20 -16.03 5.60
N GLY A 132 0.55 -16.35 4.55
CA GLY A 132 1.30 -17.59 4.50
C GLY A 132 1.13 -18.33 3.19
N ASN A 133 2.18 -18.23 2.38
CA ASN A 133 2.70 -19.37 1.64
C ASN A 133 1.91 -19.81 0.39
N ALA A 134 1.97 -18.97 -0.65
CA ALA A 134 1.73 -19.44 -2.02
C ALA A 134 2.67 -18.71 -2.99
N GLY A 135 3.91 -19.21 -3.06
CA GLY A 135 4.86 -18.77 -4.07
C GLY A 135 6.28 -19.22 -3.79
N GLY A 136 6.52 -20.54 -3.62
CA GLY A 136 7.88 -21.12 -3.59
C GLY A 136 8.93 -20.27 -2.85
N GLY A 137 8.52 -19.66 -1.74
CA GLY A 137 9.09 -18.42 -1.26
C GLY A 137 10.36 -18.73 -0.51
N VAL A 138 11.48 -18.23 -1.00
CA VAL A 138 12.73 -18.35 -0.25
C VAL A 138 12.65 -17.39 0.94
N LEU A 139 12.32 -17.96 2.08
CA LEU A 139 12.41 -17.36 3.40
C LEU A 139 13.42 -18.17 4.22
N VAL A 140 14.53 -17.53 4.58
CA VAL A 140 15.46 -18.00 5.61
C VAL A 140 15.24 -17.11 6.82
N GLY A 141 15.04 -17.68 8.01
CA GLY A 141 14.59 -16.94 9.18
C GLY A 141 13.07 -16.93 9.33
N ARG A 142 12.56 -15.96 10.08
CA ARG A 142 11.12 -15.78 10.32
C ARG A 142 10.71 -14.34 10.06
N LEU A 143 9.49 -14.15 9.56
CA LEU A 143 8.88 -12.83 9.38
C LEU A 143 7.52 -12.79 10.08
N ASP A 144 7.43 -12.01 11.16
CA ASP A 144 6.20 -11.81 11.94
C ASP A 144 5.63 -10.41 11.62
N GLY A 145 4.73 -10.33 10.65
CA GLY A 145 4.31 -9.03 10.08
C GLY A 145 5.47 -8.36 9.37
N ASN A 146 5.96 -7.23 9.90
CA ASN A 146 7.15 -6.55 9.38
C ASN A 146 8.42 -6.90 10.17
N ARG A 147 8.32 -7.74 11.22
CA ARG A 147 9.46 -8.06 12.08
C ARG A 147 10.26 -9.24 11.51
N ALA A 148 11.44 -8.96 11.00
CA ALA A 148 12.41 -9.93 10.53
C ALA A 148 13.21 -10.51 11.70
N VAL A 149 13.32 -11.84 11.74
CA VAL A 149 14.08 -12.58 12.74
C VAL A 149 15.17 -13.37 12.03
N LEU A 150 16.42 -13.10 12.41
CA LEU A 150 17.59 -13.88 11.96
C LEU A 150 17.49 -15.31 12.50
N GLN A 151 17.67 -16.30 11.64
CA GLN A 151 17.92 -17.70 12.00
C GLN A 151 19.36 -18.02 11.63
N ASP A 152 20.12 -18.52 12.61
CA ASP A 152 21.55 -18.82 12.45
C ASP A 152 22.37 -17.64 11.87
N GLY A 153 22.01 -16.42 12.29
CA GLY A 153 22.66 -15.19 11.85
C GLY A 153 22.22 -14.70 10.46
N VAL A 154 21.15 -15.27 9.88
CA VAL A 154 20.67 -14.92 8.54
C VAL A 154 19.16 -14.72 8.48
N PHE A 155 18.74 -13.69 7.78
CA PHE A 155 17.37 -13.48 7.31
C PHE A 155 17.43 -13.25 5.81
N GLN A 156 16.62 -13.96 5.04
CA GLN A 156 16.50 -13.74 3.61
C GLN A 156 15.05 -13.90 3.20
N ILE A 157 14.53 -12.97 2.40
CA ILE A 157 13.17 -13.06 1.88
C ILE A 157 13.13 -12.66 0.42
N ARG A 158 12.44 -13.46 -0.40
CA ARG A 158 12.00 -13.07 -1.74
C ARG A 158 10.58 -12.52 -1.68
N THR A 159 10.39 -11.29 -2.15
CA THR A 159 9.09 -10.60 -2.20
C THR A 159 9.08 -9.62 -3.37
N GLU A 160 8.14 -8.68 -3.41
CA GLU A 160 8.02 -7.69 -4.49
C GLU A 160 7.62 -6.31 -3.99
N LEU A 161 8.16 -5.26 -4.60
CA LEU A 161 7.62 -3.90 -4.47
C LEU A 161 6.39 -3.79 -5.37
N THR A 162 5.29 -3.29 -4.84
CA THR A 162 3.99 -3.14 -5.52
C THR A 162 3.52 -1.69 -5.46
N PRO A 163 2.59 -1.28 -6.34
CA PRO A 163 1.99 0.06 -6.27
C PRO A 163 1.22 0.36 -4.97
N ASN A 164 0.88 -0.67 -4.18
CA ASN A 164 0.18 -0.53 -2.91
C ASN A 164 1.14 -0.40 -1.72
N ASP A 165 2.43 -0.65 -1.92
CA ASP A 165 3.43 -0.47 -0.87
C ASP A 165 3.60 1.02 -0.53
N LEU A 166 4.11 1.27 0.68
CA LEU A 166 4.34 2.63 1.16
C LEU A 166 5.31 3.36 0.25
N ILE A 167 5.08 4.66 0.05
CA ILE A 167 6.10 5.53 -0.53
C ILE A 167 7.23 5.64 0.50
N ASP A 168 8.45 5.51 0.02
CA ASP A 168 9.63 5.73 0.84
C ASP A 168 9.64 7.17 1.37
N PRO A 169 9.61 7.38 2.70
CA PRO A 169 9.46 8.70 3.28
C PRO A 169 10.67 9.62 3.05
N ASP A 170 11.85 9.05 2.81
CA ASP A 170 13.12 9.78 2.66
C ASP A 170 13.58 9.88 1.20
N ASP A 171 12.70 9.51 0.27
CA ASP A 171 12.98 9.45 -1.16
C ASP A 171 12.71 10.77 -1.91
N GLY A 172 12.45 11.84 -1.15
CA GLY A 172 12.21 13.18 -1.68
C GLY A 172 10.99 13.24 -2.59
N GLN A 173 11.21 13.51 -3.88
CA GLN A 173 10.14 13.66 -4.88
C GLN A 173 10.05 12.48 -5.87
N ARG A 174 10.91 11.46 -5.74
CA ARG A 174 10.94 10.33 -6.68
C ARG A 174 9.69 9.46 -6.51
N ARG A 175 9.23 9.26 -5.27
CA ARG A 175 8.04 8.46 -4.92
C ARG A 175 8.22 6.96 -5.15
N CYS A 176 9.43 6.46 -4.93
CA CYS A 176 9.77 5.05 -4.87
C CYS A 176 8.92 4.33 -3.83
N ARG A 177 8.57 3.08 -4.13
CA ARG A 177 7.87 2.19 -3.22
C ARG A 177 8.89 1.51 -2.32
N CYS A 178 8.52 1.25 -1.07
CA CYS A 178 9.39 0.59 -0.12
C CYS A 178 8.65 -0.48 0.69
N LYS A 179 9.41 -1.47 1.15
CA LYS A 179 9.01 -2.34 2.27
C LYS A 179 9.91 -2.09 3.47
N ARG A 180 9.28 -2.07 4.65
CA ARG A 180 9.92 -1.83 5.93
C ARG A 180 10.05 -3.14 6.69
N PHE A 181 11.26 -3.44 7.18
CA PHE A 181 11.57 -4.62 7.97
C PHE A 181 12.19 -4.22 9.30
N GLU A 182 11.56 -4.58 10.42
CA GLU A 182 12.09 -4.36 11.76
C GLU A 182 12.94 -5.55 12.18
N ILE A 183 14.19 -5.32 12.57
CA ILE A 183 15.14 -6.39 12.85
C ILE A 183 15.94 -6.11 14.12
N GLN A 184 16.13 -7.13 14.95
CA GLN A 184 16.98 -7.04 16.13
C GLN A 184 18.44 -7.34 15.76
N LEU A 185 19.34 -6.39 15.99
CA LEU A 185 20.76 -6.53 15.72
C LEU A 185 21.59 -6.35 17.00
N ARG A 186 22.78 -6.95 17.03
CA ARG A 186 23.73 -6.82 18.14
C ARG A 186 24.76 -5.75 17.79
N GLY A 187 24.85 -4.71 18.62
CA GLY A 187 25.96 -3.76 18.51
C GLY A 187 27.23 -4.47 18.93
N ASP A 188 28.30 -4.32 18.15
CA ASP A 188 29.54 -5.13 18.10
C ASP A 188 29.61 -6.19 16.97
N ARG A 189 28.51 -6.49 16.29
CA ARG A 189 28.51 -7.38 15.11
C ARG A 189 28.48 -6.59 13.82
N THR A 190 29.20 -7.07 12.81
CA THR A 190 29.08 -6.57 11.44
C THR A 190 28.04 -7.39 10.71
N TYR A 191 27.05 -6.71 10.14
CA TYR A 191 26.03 -7.29 9.28
C TYR A 191 26.26 -6.84 7.84
N VAL A 192 25.83 -7.67 6.90
CA VAL A 192 25.70 -7.33 5.49
C VAL A 192 24.23 -7.27 5.16
N VAL A 193 23.79 -6.14 4.63
CA VAL A 193 22.42 -5.93 4.13
C VAL A 193 22.52 -5.82 2.62
N GLU A 194 21.82 -6.71 1.93
CA GLU A 194 21.87 -6.85 0.48
C GLU A 194 20.46 -6.90 -0.09
N GLN A 195 20.24 -6.20 -1.20
CA GLN A 195 19.03 -6.30 -1.99
C GLN A 195 19.40 -6.56 -3.43
N ASP A 196 18.73 -7.52 -4.05
CA ASP A 196 18.92 -7.89 -5.46
C ASP A 196 17.58 -7.87 -6.19
N SER A 197 17.54 -7.21 -7.36
CA SER A 197 16.38 -7.17 -8.23
C SER A 197 16.80 -7.15 -9.70
N ASN A 198 16.07 -7.86 -10.55
CA ASN A 198 16.25 -7.73 -12.01
C ASN A 198 15.34 -6.67 -12.64
N HIS A 199 14.51 -6.01 -11.83
CA HIS A 199 13.43 -5.15 -12.30
C HIS A 199 13.70 -3.66 -12.06
N PHE A 200 14.62 -3.34 -11.16
CA PHE A 200 14.88 -1.96 -10.77
C PHE A 200 16.25 -1.83 -10.11
N ASP A 201 16.71 -0.59 -10.06
CA ASP A 201 17.96 -0.22 -9.40
C ASP A 201 17.74 -0.23 -7.89
N CYS A 202 18.48 -1.09 -7.19
CA CYS A 202 18.25 -1.36 -5.79
C CYS A 202 18.82 -0.24 -4.91
N LEU A 203 18.08 0.06 -3.84
CA LEU A 203 18.53 0.92 -2.76
C LEU A 203 18.09 0.27 -1.44
N VAL A 204 19.02 0.13 -0.50
CA VAL A 204 18.74 -0.28 0.87
C VAL A 204 19.10 0.85 1.81
N ARG A 205 18.26 1.07 2.82
CA ARG A 205 18.48 2.09 3.86
C ARG A 205 18.21 1.47 5.22
N ILE A 206 18.98 1.87 6.23
CA ILE A 206 18.80 1.42 7.60
C ILE A 206 18.70 2.61 8.55
N GLU A 207 17.77 2.50 9.48
CA GLU A 207 17.43 3.54 10.45
C GLU A 207 17.27 2.97 11.86
N GLU A 208 17.29 3.86 12.84
CA GLU A 208 16.74 3.57 14.15
C GLU A 208 15.19 3.59 14.15
N PRO A 209 14.53 2.97 15.14
CA PRO A 209 13.07 2.95 15.24
C PRO A 209 12.41 4.34 15.34
N ASN A 210 13.16 5.35 15.78
CA ASN A 210 12.71 6.75 15.85
C ASN A 210 12.82 7.50 14.51
N GLY A 211 13.24 6.84 13.43
CA GLY A 211 13.44 7.45 12.11
C GLY A 211 14.78 8.16 11.93
N LEU A 212 15.75 7.95 12.84
CA LEU A 212 17.11 8.45 12.63
C LEU A 212 17.79 7.63 11.54
N PHE A 213 18.09 8.26 10.40
CA PHE A 213 18.91 7.71 9.34
C PHE A 213 20.29 7.27 9.87
N LEU A 214 20.71 6.05 9.54
CA LEU A 214 22.03 5.53 9.91
C LEU A 214 22.93 5.27 8.71
N ASN A 215 22.43 4.61 7.68
CA ASN A 215 23.22 4.30 6.49
C ASN A 215 22.33 3.93 5.29
N GLU A 216 22.89 4.00 4.08
CA GLU A 216 22.25 3.51 2.86
C GLU A 216 23.27 3.02 1.84
N ALA A 217 22.81 2.20 0.90
CA ALA A 217 23.56 1.83 -0.29
C ALA A 217 22.63 1.63 -1.47
N GLY A 218 22.96 2.25 -2.59
CA GLY A 218 22.29 2.11 -3.88
C GLY A 218 23.04 2.92 -4.92
N VAL A 219 23.12 2.40 -6.15
CA VAL A 219 23.82 3.05 -7.24
C VAL A 219 22.90 3.06 -8.46
N VAL A 220 22.84 4.20 -9.15
CA VAL A 220 22.08 4.32 -10.40
C VAL A 220 22.60 3.30 -11.41
N GLY A 221 21.70 2.55 -12.04
CA GLY A 221 21.99 1.44 -12.96
C GLY A 221 22.39 0.12 -12.28
N ALA A 222 22.47 0.06 -10.95
CA ALA A 222 22.85 -1.16 -10.24
C ALA A 222 21.64 -1.93 -9.72
N ARG A 223 21.52 -3.16 -10.21
CA ARG A 223 20.50 -4.15 -9.81
C ARG A 223 20.72 -4.81 -8.45
N ASN A 224 21.88 -4.54 -7.83
CA ASN A 224 22.19 -4.98 -6.50
C ASN A 224 22.60 -3.78 -5.64
N ALA A 225 22.11 -3.76 -4.40
CA ALA A 225 22.54 -2.86 -3.37
C ALA A 225 23.14 -3.68 -2.22
N ARG A 226 24.28 -3.24 -1.69
CA ARG A 226 24.97 -3.93 -0.59
C ARG A 226 25.62 -2.91 0.33
N MET A 227 25.36 -3.03 1.62
CA MET A 227 26.08 -2.30 2.66
C MET A 227 26.57 -3.23 3.76
N GLU A 228 27.69 -2.86 4.36
CA GLU A 228 28.11 -3.40 5.65
C GLU A 228 27.71 -2.44 6.75
N PHE A 229 27.13 -2.96 7.82
CA PHE A 229 26.57 -2.18 8.90
C PHE A 229 27.00 -2.73 10.25
N ILE A 230 27.53 -1.87 11.10
CA ILE A 230 27.84 -2.18 12.50
C ILE A 230 26.85 -1.37 13.34
N PRO A 231 25.90 -2.02 14.03
CA PRO A 231 24.92 -1.31 14.83
C PRO A 231 25.61 -0.54 15.96
N PRO A 232 25.26 0.74 16.19
CA PRO A 232 25.87 1.54 17.26
C PRO A 232 25.50 1.02 18.65
N ARG A 233 24.40 0.26 18.76
CA ARG A 233 23.91 -0.35 19.99
C ARG A 233 23.17 -1.64 19.68
N HIS A 234 23.07 -2.53 20.68
CA HIS A 234 22.14 -3.65 20.59
C HIS A 234 20.70 -3.13 20.63
N GLY A 235 19.87 -3.54 19.67
CA GLY A 235 18.54 -2.97 19.56
C GLY A 235 17.79 -3.39 18.30
N ALA A 236 16.57 -2.86 18.21
CA ALA A 236 15.78 -2.91 16.99
C ALA A 236 16.27 -1.83 16.01
N PHE A 237 16.30 -2.18 14.74
CA PHE A 237 16.60 -1.32 13.61
C PHE A 237 15.56 -1.52 12.53
N VAL A 238 15.45 -0.56 11.63
CA VAL A 238 14.49 -0.58 10.53
C VAL A 238 15.25 -0.59 9.22
N VAL A 239 15.07 -1.66 8.43
CA VAL A 239 15.63 -1.78 7.09
C VAL A 239 14.53 -1.47 6.08
N PHE A 240 14.81 -0.53 5.18
CA PHE A 240 13.99 -0.23 4.02
C PHE A 240 14.60 -0.91 2.80
N ALA A 241 13.77 -1.71 2.12
CA ALA A 241 14.04 -2.20 0.78
C ALA A 241 13.28 -1.34 -0.22
N THR A 242 14.00 -0.60 -1.06
CA THR A 242 13.45 0.45 -1.94
C THR A 242 14.21 0.49 -3.28
N CYS A 243 13.96 1.50 -4.11
CA CYS A 243 14.58 1.65 -5.42
C CYS A 243 15.18 3.05 -5.61
N VAL A 244 16.19 3.15 -6.48
CA VAL A 244 16.82 4.44 -6.83
C VAL A 244 15.91 5.28 -7.72
N ASP A 245 15.23 4.63 -8.66
CA ASP A 245 14.22 5.21 -9.55
C ASP A 245 12.88 4.49 -9.37
N PRO A 246 11.74 5.21 -9.50
CA PRO A 246 10.42 4.66 -9.20
C PRO A 246 10.08 3.45 -10.06
N ALA A 247 10.06 2.29 -9.41
CA ALA A 247 9.74 1.03 -10.07
C ALA A 247 9.12 0.04 -9.09
N THR A 248 8.50 -0.99 -9.64
CA THR A 248 7.91 -2.11 -8.90
C THR A 248 8.39 -3.42 -9.49
N GLY A 249 8.37 -4.48 -8.69
CA GLY A 249 8.77 -5.81 -9.13
C GLY A 249 9.38 -6.66 -8.02
N PRO A 250 9.68 -7.92 -8.32
CA PRO A 250 10.25 -8.84 -7.35
C PRO A 250 11.70 -8.49 -7.00
N PHE A 251 12.07 -8.72 -5.74
CA PHE A 251 13.42 -8.58 -5.23
C PHE A 251 13.69 -9.62 -4.14
N THR A 252 14.97 -9.80 -3.82
CA THR A 252 15.41 -10.57 -2.65
C THR A 252 16.12 -9.62 -1.69
N LEU A 253 15.67 -9.58 -0.44
CA LEU A 253 16.38 -8.91 0.66
C LEU A 253 17.12 -9.97 1.48
N THR A 254 18.39 -9.73 1.76
CA THR A 254 19.22 -10.56 2.63
C THR A 254 19.84 -9.69 3.71
N ILE A 255 19.64 -10.06 4.98
CA ILE A 255 20.32 -9.46 6.13
C ILE A 255 21.05 -10.60 6.85
N ARG A 256 22.37 -10.51 6.97
CA ARG A 256 23.17 -11.59 7.56
C ARG A 256 24.34 -11.06 8.36
N GLU A 257 24.79 -11.81 9.35
CA GLU A 257 26.11 -11.58 9.96
C GLU A 257 27.20 -11.74 8.88
N ARG A 258 28.26 -10.93 8.97
CA ARG A 258 29.30 -10.85 7.92
C ARG A 258 30.02 -12.17 7.67
N ASP A 259 30.19 -12.99 8.71
CA ASP A 259 30.83 -14.31 8.67
C ASP A 259 29.89 -15.42 8.16
N ARG A 260 28.60 -15.14 7.99
CA ARG A 260 27.63 -16.09 7.44
C ARG A 260 27.60 -16.00 5.91
N PRO A 261 27.61 -17.14 5.19
CA PRO A 261 27.48 -17.12 3.74
C PRO A 261 26.08 -16.63 3.33
N LYS A 262 25.99 -15.94 2.18
CA LYS A 262 24.70 -15.62 1.57
C LYS A 262 24.00 -16.92 1.18
N PRO A 263 22.77 -17.20 1.64
CA PRO A 263 22.07 -18.40 1.25
C PRO A 263 21.80 -18.40 -0.26
N ARG A 264 21.88 -19.58 -0.86
CA ARG A 264 21.55 -19.78 -2.28
C ARG A 264 20.04 -19.95 -2.39
N VAL A 265 19.41 -19.04 -3.13
CA VAL A 265 18.01 -19.09 -3.50
C VAL A 265 17.91 -19.92 -4.79
N PRO A 266 17.19 -21.06 -4.83
CA PRO A 266 16.90 -21.78 -6.06
C PRO A 266 15.95 -21.02 -7.01
#